data_AF-A0A5N8VQ95-F1
#
_entry.id   AF-A0A5N8VQ95-F1
#
_cell.length_a   1.000
_cell.length_b   1.000
_cell.length_c   1.000
_cell.angle_alpha   90.00
_cell.angle_beta   90.00
_cell.angle_gamma   90.00
#
_symmetry.space_group_name_H-M   'P 1'
#
loop_
_entity.id
_entity.type
_entity.pdbx_description
1 polymer ?
#
loop_
_entity_poly.entity_id
_entity_poly.type
_entity_poly.pdbx_seq_one_letter_code
_entity_poly.pdbx_strand_id
1 'polypeptide(L)'
;MKTSWRSASLVASAVSVLALTTACGQENGTPAASQNVGATAAAGSYGSAGTGLGADTSNNDPVAQTATAGELTVSDNAQLGKVLTDSTGLTLYRFDQDTAEPPKSNCDGDCATTWPPVPANDATAGEGIDKSLLGEVTRSDGTKQLTVNGWPAYRYAKDTKAGDTTGQGVGNKWFALAPDGKKAKAASTAGLSVRKDPNLGDIVVDKNGMTVYRFLKDKAWPKSVSNCTGACLEKWPAVGPVATNDTEGVVKKGLMSFTRPDGVKQQTVNCWPIYTFSGDKAPGDINGQGVGGTWYAVSPDGKPVGAPKQ
;
A
#
# COMPACT_ATOMS: atom_id res chain seq x y z
N MET A 1 -39.27 -37.15 -46.92
CA MET A 1 -40.17 -35.99 -46.79
C MET A 1 -39.30 -34.76 -46.60
N LYS A 2 -39.35 -33.82 -47.57
CA LYS A 2 -38.59 -32.56 -47.56
C LYS A 2 -39.54 -31.45 -47.10
N THR A 3 -39.11 -30.58 -46.20
CA THR A 3 -39.61 -29.20 -46.14
C THR A 3 -38.52 -28.27 -45.61
N SER A 4 -37.93 -27.55 -46.57
CA SER A 4 -37.17 -26.30 -46.42
C SER A 4 -38.17 -25.16 -46.22
N TRP A 5 -37.84 -24.18 -45.37
CA TRP A 5 -38.46 -22.86 -45.47
C TRP A 5 -37.40 -21.75 -45.47
N ARG A 6 -37.28 -21.12 -46.64
CA ARG A 6 -36.72 -19.78 -46.86
C ARG A 6 -37.87 -18.79 -46.93
N SER A 7 -37.69 -17.59 -46.40
CA SER A 7 -38.31 -16.31 -46.81
C SER A 7 -37.77 -15.22 -45.87
N ALA A 8 -37.60 -13.95 -46.22
CA ALA A 8 -37.34 -13.19 -47.43
C ALA A 8 -37.08 -11.76 -46.92
N SER A 9 -36.12 -11.05 -47.50
CA SER A 9 -35.73 -9.69 -47.14
C SER A 9 -36.81 -8.66 -47.47
N LEU A 10 -36.90 -7.57 -46.69
CA LEU A 10 -37.45 -6.29 -47.11
C LEU A 10 -36.49 -5.17 -46.68
N VAL A 11 -36.05 -4.40 -47.68
CA VAL A 11 -35.23 -3.19 -47.59
C VAL A 11 -36.17 -1.98 -47.63
N ALA A 12 -35.95 -0.98 -46.77
CA ALA A 12 -36.39 0.39 -47.02
C ALA A 12 -35.39 1.37 -46.41
N SER A 13 -34.66 2.06 -47.29
CA SER A 13 -33.77 3.18 -46.99
C SER A 13 -34.56 4.49 -47.05
N ALA A 14 -34.32 5.41 -46.11
CA ALA A 14 -34.58 6.84 -46.33
C ALA A 14 -33.59 7.67 -45.52
N VAL A 15 -32.72 8.36 -46.27
CA VAL A 15 -31.76 9.38 -45.84
C VAL A 15 -32.48 10.72 -45.73
N SER A 16 -32.13 11.54 -44.73
CA SER A 16 -32.27 13.00 -44.80
C SER A 16 -31.21 13.67 -43.91
N VAL A 17 -30.41 14.51 -44.57
CA VAL A 17 -29.29 15.33 -44.09
C VAL A 17 -29.76 16.79 -44.01
N LEU A 18 -29.29 17.56 -43.01
CA LEU A 18 -29.05 19.02 -42.98
C LEU A 18 -28.31 19.30 -41.65
N ALA A 19 -27.05 19.77 -41.48
CA ALA A 19 -26.26 20.90 -42.03
C ALA A 19 -26.91 22.26 -41.67
N LEU A 20 -26.30 23.29 -41.02
CA LEU A 20 -24.95 23.76 -40.66
C LEU A 20 -25.07 24.61 -39.33
N THR A 21 -24.07 25.12 -38.59
CA THR A 21 -22.96 26.04 -38.97
C THR A 21 -21.92 26.26 -37.83
N THR A 22 -20.64 26.39 -38.25
CA THR A 22 -19.55 27.31 -37.82
C THR A 22 -18.94 27.24 -36.40
N ALA A 23 -17.67 26.87 -36.18
CA ALA A 23 -16.35 27.50 -36.49
C ALA A 23 -15.77 28.13 -35.19
N CYS A 24 -14.48 28.16 -34.81
CA CYS A 24 -13.13 27.97 -35.39
C CYS A 24 -12.26 27.22 -34.33
N GLY A 25 -11.01 26.76 -34.49
CA GLY A 25 -9.93 26.96 -35.44
C GLY A 25 -8.66 26.31 -34.83
N GLN A 26 -7.79 25.78 -35.69
CA GLN A 26 -6.56 25.05 -35.36
C GLN A 26 -5.37 25.89 -35.81
N GLU A 27 -4.41 26.19 -34.93
CA GLU A 27 -3.13 26.79 -35.32
C GLU A 27 -1.97 26.11 -34.60
N ASN A 28 -1.10 25.49 -35.40
CA ASN A 28 0.26 25.10 -35.03
C ASN A 28 1.16 26.33 -35.20
N GLY A 29 1.92 26.70 -34.16
CA GLY A 29 2.95 27.72 -34.27
C GLY A 29 3.82 27.86 -33.02
N THR A 30 5.08 27.44 -33.12
CA THR A 30 6.23 27.95 -32.36
C THR A 30 7.37 28.12 -33.39
N PRO A 31 8.43 28.91 -33.17
CA PRO A 31 8.74 29.83 -32.07
C PRO A 31 9.20 31.23 -32.54
N ALA A 32 9.03 32.27 -31.72
CA ALA A 32 9.85 33.49 -31.82
C ALA A 32 9.81 34.32 -30.53
N ALA A 33 10.95 34.95 -30.26
CA ALA A 33 11.33 35.65 -29.06
C ALA A 33 10.78 37.08 -28.94
N SER A 34 10.55 37.52 -27.70
CA SER A 34 10.92 38.83 -27.14
C SER A 34 10.58 38.81 -25.64
N GLN A 35 11.57 38.89 -24.75
CA GLN A 35 12.17 40.14 -24.26
C GLN A 35 11.14 41.00 -23.51
N ASN A 36 11.27 40.99 -22.19
CA ASN A 36 11.21 42.16 -21.31
C ASN A 36 12.02 41.78 -20.06
N VAL A 37 13.21 42.36 -19.87
CA VAL A 37 13.51 43.54 -19.02
C VAL A 37 12.89 43.43 -17.62
N GLY A 38 13.59 43.56 -16.50
CA GLY A 38 14.96 43.92 -16.22
C GLY A 38 15.01 44.29 -14.73
N ALA A 39 16.02 43.80 -14.00
CA ALA A 39 16.50 44.40 -12.75
C ALA A 39 17.81 43.72 -12.33
N THR A 40 18.86 43.93 -13.10
CA THR A 40 20.24 43.86 -12.62
C THR A 40 20.60 45.19 -11.96
N ALA A 41 21.04 45.14 -10.71
CA ALA A 41 21.89 46.15 -10.09
C ALA A 41 22.75 45.43 -9.05
N ALA A 42 24.02 45.74 -8.83
CA ALA A 42 25.09 46.30 -9.64
C ALA A 42 26.36 45.87 -8.90
N ALA A 43 27.38 45.45 -9.63
CA ALA A 43 28.71 45.26 -9.06
C ALA A 43 29.34 46.64 -8.80
N GLY A 44 29.95 46.81 -7.63
CA GLY A 44 30.82 47.93 -7.31
C GLY A 44 31.95 47.42 -6.43
N SER A 45 33.11 47.15 -7.04
CA SER A 45 34.35 46.77 -6.38
C SER A 45 35.44 47.76 -6.76
N TYR A 46 35.83 48.63 -5.81
CA TYR A 46 37.11 49.33 -5.65
C TYR A 46 37.02 50.05 -4.29
N GLY A 47 37.94 50.04 -3.34
CA GLY A 47 39.26 49.44 -3.18
C GLY A 47 39.85 50.00 -1.87
N SER A 48 40.50 49.13 -1.09
CA SER A 48 41.58 49.35 -0.10
C SER A 48 41.66 50.64 0.75
N ALA A 49 41.59 50.49 2.08
CA ALA A 49 42.71 50.71 3.02
C ALA A 49 42.16 50.89 4.46
N GLY A 50 42.55 50.00 5.38
CA GLY A 50 42.20 50.11 6.79
C GLY A 50 42.82 48.98 7.59
N THR A 51 44.02 49.23 8.10
CA THR A 51 44.76 48.39 9.05
C THR A 51 43.97 48.20 10.35
N GLY A 52 43.74 46.96 10.77
CA GLY A 52 43.16 46.65 12.07
C GLY A 52 43.43 45.19 12.45
N LEU A 53 44.37 44.99 13.37
CA LEU A 53 44.68 43.72 14.01
C LEU A 53 43.48 43.22 14.83
N GLY A 54 43.14 41.95 14.70
CA GLY A 54 42.15 41.28 15.54
C GLY A 54 41.89 39.86 15.09
N ALA A 55 42.58 38.91 15.71
CA ALA A 55 42.35 37.48 15.55
C ALA A 55 41.07 37.07 16.28
N ASP A 56 40.13 36.48 15.55
CA ASP A 56 39.17 35.50 16.04
C ASP A 56 38.84 34.57 14.88
N THR A 57 39.27 33.32 15.03
CA THR A 57 38.88 32.19 14.21
C THR A 57 37.57 31.62 14.75
N SER A 58 36.47 31.83 14.02
CA SER A 58 35.28 31.01 14.16
C SER A 58 34.55 30.91 12.82
N ASN A 59 34.95 29.89 12.04
CA ASN A 59 34.17 29.38 10.92
C ASN A 59 32.83 28.87 11.46
N ASN A 60 31.78 29.69 11.33
CA ASN A 60 30.40 29.24 11.42
C ASN A 60 29.91 28.93 10.00
N ASP A 61 30.26 27.74 9.52
CA ASP A 61 29.41 27.07 8.54
C ASP A 61 28.08 26.72 9.22
N PRO A 62 26.92 26.88 8.56
CA PRO A 62 25.65 26.51 9.14
C PRO A 62 25.56 24.98 9.18
N VAL A 63 25.97 24.38 10.29
CA VAL A 63 25.63 22.98 10.58
C VAL A 63 24.12 22.93 10.72
N ALA A 64 23.44 22.27 9.77
CA ALA A 64 22.02 22.00 9.85
C ALA A 64 21.72 21.35 11.20
N GLN A 65 20.96 22.05 12.03
CA GLN A 65 20.50 21.56 13.33
C GLN A 65 19.71 20.28 13.09
N THR A 66 20.33 19.13 13.38
CA THR A 66 19.74 17.82 13.18
C THR A 66 18.52 17.70 14.09
N ALA A 67 17.33 17.65 13.49
CA ALA A 67 16.10 17.42 14.22
C ALA A 67 16.23 16.13 15.05
N THR A 68 15.84 16.20 16.32
CA THR A 68 15.87 15.11 17.30
C THR A 68 15.08 13.89 16.81
N ALA A 69 15.56 12.68 17.06
CA ALA A 69 14.76 11.47 16.84
C ALA A 69 13.63 11.37 17.88
N GLY A 70 13.96 11.58 19.16
CA GLY A 70 13.04 11.44 20.30
C GLY A 70 12.46 10.04 20.44
N GLU A 71 11.30 9.94 21.09
CA GLU A 71 10.59 8.67 21.24
C GLU A 71 10.02 8.20 19.90
N LEU A 72 10.49 7.04 19.44
CA LEU A 72 10.02 6.39 18.22
C LEU A 72 8.65 5.78 18.47
N THR A 73 7.77 5.85 17.47
CA THR A 73 6.43 5.27 17.56
C THR A 73 6.15 4.34 16.40
N VAL A 74 5.25 3.37 16.62
CA VAL A 74 4.72 2.50 15.59
C VAL A 74 3.42 3.10 15.06
N SER A 75 3.40 3.49 13.79
CA SER A 75 2.21 3.97 13.10
C SER A 75 1.66 2.89 12.17
N ASP A 76 0.34 2.68 12.20
CA ASP A 76 -0.33 1.79 11.25
C ASP A 76 -0.64 2.54 9.94
N ASN A 77 -0.12 2.01 8.84
CA ASN A 77 -0.38 2.50 7.49
C ASN A 77 -1.15 1.45 6.68
N ALA A 78 -2.25 1.83 6.04
CA ALA A 78 -3.11 0.89 5.31
C ALA A 78 -2.39 0.16 4.15
N GLN A 79 -1.39 0.78 3.53
CA GLN A 79 -0.65 0.21 2.40
C GLN A 79 0.68 -0.42 2.80
N LEU A 80 1.29 0.06 3.88
CA LEU A 80 2.64 -0.32 4.31
C LEU A 80 2.67 -1.10 5.62
N GLY A 81 1.53 -1.32 6.26
CA GLY A 81 1.47 -1.97 7.57
C GLY A 81 2.09 -1.09 8.64
N LYS A 82 2.83 -1.70 9.56
CA LYS A 82 3.49 -0.97 10.64
C LYS A 82 4.75 -0.26 10.12
N VAL A 83 4.80 1.05 10.32
CA VAL A 83 5.96 1.90 10.01
C VAL A 83 6.47 2.54 11.31
N LEU A 84 7.77 2.77 11.39
CA LEU A 84 8.36 3.58 12.45
C LEU A 84 8.29 5.06 12.08
N THR A 85 7.95 5.88 13.06
CA THR A 85 8.07 7.33 12.97
C THR A 85 8.93 7.88 14.10
N ASP A 86 9.49 9.06 13.89
CA ASP A 86 10.12 9.83 14.96
C ASP A 86 9.08 10.52 15.87
N SER A 87 9.57 11.27 16.86
CA SER A 87 8.77 12.05 17.81
C SER A 87 7.92 13.16 17.17
N THR A 88 8.18 13.53 15.91
CA THR A 88 7.38 14.49 15.14
C THR A 88 6.38 13.81 14.20
N GLY A 89 6.35 12.48 14.17
CA GLY A 89 5.48 11.67 13.33
C GLY A 89 5.99 11.48 11.90
N LEU A 90 7.22 11.89 11.58
CA LEU A 90 7.80 11.67 10.25
C LEU A 90 8.21 10.20 10.08
N THR A 91 7.86 9.60 8.94
CA THR A 91 8.18 8.21 8.63
C THR A 91 9.69 8.01 8.52
N LEU A 92 10.18 6.93 9.13
CA LEU A 92 11.55 6.49 9.00
C LEU A 92 11.70 5.50 7.84
N TYR A 93 12.86 5.52 7.20
CA TYR A 93 13.16 4.70 6.02
C TYR A 93 14.47 3.93 6.19
N ARG A 94 14.59 2.82 5.48
CA ARG A 94 15.84 2.08 5.25
C ARG A 94 16.21 2.07 3.78
N PHE A 95 17.51 1.97 3.55
CA PHE A 95 18.09 1.90 2.23
C PHE A 95 18.56 0.47 1.91
N ASP A 96 18.15 -0.07 0.78
CA ASP A 96 18.53 -1.43 0.36
C ASP A 96 20.01 -1.60 0.04
N GLN A 97 20.74 -0.51 -0.20
CA GLN A 97 22.18 -0.60 -0.42
C GLN A 97 22.98 -0.57 0.89
N ASP A 98 22.33 -0.44 2.05
CA ASP A 98 22.97 -0.55 3.36
C ASP A 98 23.15 -2.02 3.78
N THR A 99 23.90 -2.26 4.86
CA THR A 99 24.01 -3.58 5.48
C THR A 99 23.57 -3.54 6.93
N ALA A 100 22.92 -4.60 7.40
CA ALA A 100 22.52 -4.74 8.80
C ALA A 100 23.56 -5.44 9.68
N GLU A 101 24.39 -6.31 9.11
CA GLU A 101 25.38 -7.06 9.86
C GLU A 101 26.70 -7.21 9.05
N PRO A 102 27.77 -6.48 9.43
CA PRO A 102 27.74 -5.37 10.39
C PRO A 102 26.88 -4.20 9.87
N PRO A 103 26.29 -3.38 10.76
CA PRO A 103 25.58 -2.17 10.37
C PRO A 103 26.48 -1.23 9.57
N LYS A 104 26.03 -0.80 8.38
CA LYS A 104 26.76 0.17 7.54
C LYS A 104 25.80 0.99 6.70
N SER A 105 25.93 2.32 6.78
CA SER A 105 25.33 3.27 5.83
C SER A 105 26.20 3.41 4.58
N ASN A 106 25.59 3.37 3.40
CA ASN A 106 26.18 3.71 2.12
C ASN A 106 25.56 4.99 1.50
N CYS A 107 24.73 5.71 2.27
CA CYS A 107 24.13 6.98 1.86
C CYS A 107 24.87 8.15 2.49
N ASP A 108 25.84 8.74 1.79
CA ASP A 108 26.65 9.88 2.23
C ASP A 108 26.51 11.10 1.27
N GLY A 109 26.97 12.27 1.68
CA GLY A 109 26.98 13.49 0.85
C GLY A 109 25.58 13.91 0.36
N ASP A 110 25.41 14.08 -0.95
CA ASP A 110 24.13 14.46 -1.57
C ASP A 110 23.00 13.47 -1.25
N CYS A 111 23.34 12.19 -1.05
CA CYS A 111 22.37 11.20 -0.62
C CYS A 111 21.81 11.57 0.75
N ALA A 112 22.67 11.92 1.71
CA ALA A 112 22.28 12.33 3.06
C ALA A 112 21.55 13.68 3.10
N THR A 113 21.67 14.50 2.06
CA THR A 113 20.84 15.72 1.92
C THR A 113 19.40 15.37 1.55
N THR A 114 19.21 14.38 0.67
CA THR A 114 17.86 13.91 0.28
C THR A 114 17.26 12.97 1.32
N TRP A 115 18.11 12.21 2.00
CA TRP A 115 17.77 11.22 3.01
C TRP A 115 18.53 11.51 4.31
N PRO A 116 18.11 12.52 5.08
CA PRO A 116 18.81 12.89 6.31
C PRO A 116 18.91 11.70 7.27
N PRO A 117 20.10 11.36 7.79
CA PRO A 117 20.26 10.29 8.78
C PRO A 117 19.58 10.68 10.09
N VAL A 118 18.92 9.71 10.72
CA VAL A 118 18.29 9.91 12.05
C VAL A 118 19.38 9.79 13.13
N PRO A 119 19.56 10.80 14.00
CA PRO A 119 20.53 10.73 15.09
C PRO A 119 20.22 9.61 16.09
N ALA A 120 21.26 8.95 16.62
CA ALA A 120 21.10 7.86 17.59
C ALA A 120 20.99 8.32 19.06
N ASN A 121 21.52 9.49 19.37
CA ASN A 121 21.81 9.94 20.74
C ASN A 121 20.57 10.18 21.62
N ASP A 122 19.42 10.43 21.01
CA ASP A 122 18.18 10.79 21.69
C ASP A 122 17.00 9.88 21.30
N ALA A 123 17.26 8.83 20.52
CA ALA A 123 16.25 7.87 20.10
C ALA A 123 15.87 6.94 21.26
N THR A 124 14.58 6.88 21.60
CA THR A 124 14.04 5.92 22.57
C THR A 124 12.95 5.06 21.94
N ALA A 125 12.80 3.82 22.41
CA ALA A 125 11.72 2.94 21.99
C ALA A 125 10.42 3.32 22.70
N GLY A 126 9.39 3.72 21.93
CA GLY A 126 8.01 3.79 22.41
C GLY A 126 7.31 2.44 22.37
N GLU A 127 5.99 2.46 22.56
CA GLU A 127 5.16 1.24 22.58
C GLU A 127 5.26 0.43 21.28
N GLY A 128 5.37 -0.90 21.41
CA GLY A 128 5.43 -1.82 20.27
C GLY A 128 6.80 -1.94 19.58
N ILE A 129 7.84 -1.29 20.12
CA ILE A 129 9.22 -1.37 19.65
C ILE A 129 10.06 -2.18 20.64
N ASP A 130 10.72 -3.22 20.17
CA ASP A 130 11.70 -3.95 20.98
C ASP A 130 12.97 -3.11 21.11
N LYS A 131 13.21 -2.61 22.34
CA LYS A 131 14.38 -1.79 22.65
C LYS A 131 15.71 -2.48 22.33
N SER A 132 15.77 -3.82 22.36
CA SER A 132 16.98 -4.57 22.03
C SER A 132 17.36 -4.51 20.54
N LEU A 133 16.42 -4.14 19.68
CA LEU A 133 16.66 -3.94 18.25
C LEU A 133 17.22 -2.55 17.95
N LEU A 134 17.11 -1.58 18.86
CA LEU A 134 17.69 -0.26 18.65
C LEU A 134 19.20 -0.31 18.86
N GLY A 135 19.93 0.27 17.93
CA GLY A 135 21.38 0.40 18.00
C GLY A 135 21.86 1.66 17.29
N GLU A 136 23.15 1.68 16.98
CA GLU A 136 23.79 2.81 16.30
C GLU A 136 24.85 2.31 15.31
N VAL A 137 25.08 3.12 14.27
CA VAL A 137 26.22 2.98 13.37
C VAL A 137 27.00 4.30 13.37
N THR A 138 28.33 4.20 13.46
CA THR A 138 29.20 5.36 13.23
C THR A 138 29.41 5.52 11.73
N ARG A 139 28.98 6.66 11.19
CA ARG A 139 29.08 7.00 9.77
C ARG A 139 30.51 7.40 9.39
N SER A 140 30.77 7.52 8.10
CA SER A 140 32.08 7.90 7.55
C SER A 140 32.51 9.33 7.98
N ASP A 141 31.55 10.20 8.25
CA ASP A 141 31.73 11.56 8.77
C ASP A 141 31.89 11.61 10.32
N GLY A 142 31.86 10.46 10.99
CA GLY A 142 31.98 10.33 12.45
C GLY A 142 30.68 10.54 13.24
N THR A 143 29.57 10.90 12.57
CA THR A 143 28.27 11.05 13.23
C THR A 143 27.65 9.68 13.56
N LYS A 144 26.81 9.63 14.59
CA LYS A 144 26.10 8.41 15.01
C LYS A 144 24.67 8.41 14.48
N GLN A 145 24.34 7.39 13.70
CA GLN A 145 23.02 7.20 13.12
C GLN A 145 22.30 6.04 13.81
N LEU A 146 21.00 6.24 14.08
CA LEU A 146 20.12 5.21 14.62
C LEU A 146 20.08 4.00 13.68
N THR A 147 20.15 2.81 14.25
CA THR A 147 19.83 1.56 13.57
C THR A 147 18.66 0.86 14.24
N VAL A 148 17.86 0.15 13.44
CA VAL A 148 16.79 -0.74 13.92
C VAL A 148 17.06 -2.13 13.35
N ASN A 149 17.33 -3.09 14.23
CA ASN A 149 17.78 -4.43 13.89
C ASN A 149 18.96 -4.39 12.89
N GLY A 150 19.92 -3.51 13.17
CA GLY A 150 21.12 -3.27 12.37
C GLY A 150 20.93 -2.39 11.12
N TRP A 151 19.71 -2.11 10.66
CA TRP A 151 19.47 -1.27 9.48
C TRP A 151 19.54 0.23 9.82
N PRO A 152 20.35 1.05 9.11
CA PRO A 152 20.40 2.49 9.31
C PRO A 152 19.07 3.17 8.98
N ALA A 153 18.62 4.07 9.87
CA ALA A 153 17.35 4.78 9.75
C ALA A 153 17.54 6.20 9.19
N TYR A 154 16.69 6.58 8.24
CA TYR A 154 16.72 7.88 7.57
C TYR A 154 15.34 8.54 7.59
N ARG A 155 15.31 9.87 7.45
CA ARG A 155 14.12 10.63 7.04
C ARG A 155 14.16 10.86 5.54
N TYR A 156 13.04 11.30 4.96
CA TYR A 156 12.99 11.78 3.58
C TYR A 156 12.76 13.28 3.53
N ALA A 157 13.63 14.03 2.85
CA ALA A 157 13.58 15.50 2.85
C ALA A 157 12.30 16.10 2.25
N LYS A 158 11.50 15.32 1.50
CA LYS A 158 10.22 15.77 0.95
C LYS A 158 9.01 15.44 1.84
N ASP A 159 9.18 14.61 2.85
CA ASP A 159 8.14 14.38 3.85
C ASP A 159 8.13 15.59 4.80
N THR A 160 6.99 16.28 4.89
CA THR A 160 6.87 17.54 5.65
C THR A 160 5.79 17.47 6.73
N LYS A 161 4.98 16.42 6.73
CA LYS A 161 3.89 16.20 7.68
C LYS A 161 3.97 14.81 8.28
N ALA A 162 3.46 14.70 9.50
CA ALA A 162 3.31 13.42 10.16
C ALA A 162 2.48 12.45 9.29
N GLY A 163 2.98 11.22 9.14
CA GLY A 163 2.36 10.20 8.31
C GLY A 163 2.63 10.30 6.80
N ASP A 164 3.38 11.31 6.33
CA ASP A 164 3.87 11.31 4.95
C ASP A 164 4.75 10.07 4.72
N THR A 165 4.51 9.37 3.60
CA THR A 165 5.26 8.18 3.19
C THR A 165 5.84 8.32 1.78
N THR A 166 6.11 9.56 1.33
CA THR A 166 6.44 9.85 -0.07
C THR A 166 7.81 9.31 -0.51
N GLY A 167 8.65 8.93 0.45
CA GLY A 167 9.91 8.25 0.22
C GLY A 167 9.77 6.76 -0.14
N GLN A 168 8.59 6.17 0.07
CA GLN A 168 8.37 4.75 -0.18
C GLN A 168 8.60 4.41 -1.66
N GLY A 169 9.51 3.47 -1.92
CA GLY A 169 9.80 2.96 -3.26
C GLY A 169 10.65 3.89 -4.13
N VAL A 170 11.12 5.04 -3.60
CA VAL A 170 11.98 5.96 -4.36
C VAL A 170 13.23 5.20 -4.85
N GLY A 171 13.47 5.29 -6.16
CA GLY A 171 14.60 4.61 -6.82
C GLY A 171 14.60 3.08 -6.68
N ASN A 172 13.46 2.47 -6.31
CA ASN A 172 13.33 1.04 -5.99
C ASN A 172 14.29 0.53 -4.90
N LYS A 173 14.78 1.43 -4.06
CA LYS A 173 15.80 1.13 -3.03
C LYS A 173 15.45 1.66 -1.65
N TRP A 174 14.55 2.63 -1.57
CA TRP A 174 14.13 3.25 -0.32
C TRP A 174 12.77 2.70 0.11
N PHE A 175 12.67 2.29 1.37
CA PHE A 175 11.46 1.67 1.91
C PHE A 175 11.22 2.17 3.32
N ALA A 176 9.96 2.43 3.67
CA ALA A 176 9.57 2.73 5.04
C ALA A 176 10.08 1.61 5.96
N LEU A 177 10.55 1.97 7.14
CA LEU A 177 11.20 1.10 8.09
C LEU A 177 10.14 0.52 9.03
N ALA A 178 10.09 -0.81 9.14
CA ALA A 178 9.23 -1.49 10.10
C ALA A 178 9.90 -1.59 11.48
N PRO A 179 9.14 -1.83 12.57
CA PRO A 179 9.69 -1.99 13.92
C PRO A 179 10.70 -3.13 14.08
N ASP A 180 10.70 -4.12 13.18
CA ASP A 180 11.65 -5.23 13.16
C ASP A 180 12.89 -4.96 12.29
N GLY A 181 13.05 -3.70 11.83
CA GLY A 181 14.13 -3.24 10.95
C GLY A 181 13.98 -3.64 9.48
N LYS A 182 12.94 -4.41 9.11
CA LYS A 182 12.70 -4.79 7.71
C LYS A 182 11.99 -3.67 6.96
N LYS A 183 11.76 -3.90 5.67
CA LYS A 183 10.86 -3.06 4.87
C LYS A 183 9.46 -3.17 5.45
N ALA A 184 8.86 -2.03 5.75
CA ALA A 184 7.44 -1.97 5.99
C ALA A 184 6.71 -2.52 4.77
N LYS A 185 5.85 -3.47 5.06
CA LYS A 185 4.93 -4.10 4.11
C LYS A 185 3.63 -4.24 4.88
N ALA A 186 2.51 -3.91 4.25
CA ALA A 186 1.22 -4.32 4.79
C ALA A 186 1.35 -5.79 5.17
N ALA A 187 1.01 -6.12 6.41
CA ALA A 187 1.00 -7.49 6.87
C ALA A 187 0.20 -8.28 5.82
N SER A 188 0.91 -9.03 4.97
CA SER A 188 0.25 -9.88 4.00
C SER A 188 -0.26 -11.03 4.82
N THR A 189 -1.48 -10.88 5.34
CA THR A 189 -2.22 -12.02 5.84
C THR A 189 -2.24 -13.03 4.70
N ALA A 190 -2.08 -14.31 5.03
CA ALA A 190 -2.19 -15.37 4.02
C ALA A 190 -3.43 -15.12 3.15
N GLY A 191 -3.35 -15.45 1.87
CA GLY A 191 -4.43 -15.28 0.89
C GLY A 191 -5.82 -15.66 1.43
N LEU A 192 -5.87 -16.71 2.27
CA LEU A 192 -6.93 -16.95 3.24
C LEU A 192 -6.32 -17.28 4.62
N SER A 193 -6.91 -16.76 5.69
CA SER A 193 -6.53 -17.14 7.05
C SER A 193 -7.75 -17.32 7.96
N VAL A 194 -7.52 -17.74 9.21
CA VAL A 194 -8.56 -17.88 10.23
C VAL A 194 -8.40 -16.80 11.30
N ARG A 195 -9.49 -16.11 11.61
CA ARG A 195 -9.60 -15.14 12.71
C ARG A 195 -10.58 -15.66 13.76
N LYS A 196 -10.25 -15.46 15.04
CA LYS A 196 -11.21 -15.64 16.15
C LYS A 196 -12.12 -14.41 16.25
N ASP A 197 -13.38 -14.56 15.87
CA ASP A 197 -14.42 -13.57 16.09
C ASP A 197 -15.10 -13.80 17.46
N PRO A 198 -15.39 -12.74 18.23
CA PRO A 198 -16.00 -12.87 19.55
C PRO A 198 -17.42 -13.43 19.51
N ASN A 199 -18.16 -13.21 18.42
CA ASN A 199 -19.56 -13.62 18.28
C ASN A 199 -19.73 -14.91 17.47
N LEU A 200 -18.86 -15.12 16.48
CA LEU A 200 -18.94 -16.23 15.53
C LEU A 200 -17.89 -17.32 15.79
N GLY A 201 -16.90 -17.09 16.66
CA GLY A 201 -15.80 -18.02 16.86
C GLY A 201 -14.84 -18.02 15.67
N ASP A 202 -14.34 -19.19 15.27
CA ASP A 202 -13.31 -19.26 14.22
C ASP A 202 -13.97 -19.07 12.85
N ILE A 203 -13.56 -18.02 12.14
CA ILE A 203 -14.05 -17.69 10.79
C ILE A 203 -12.91 -17.42 9.82
N VAL A 204 -13.15 -17.69 8.54
CA VAL A 204 -12.19 -17.46 7.46
C VAL A 204 -12.23 -15.99 7.05
N VAL A 205 -11.05 -15.43 6.78
CA VAL A 205 -10.85 -14.07 6.28
C VAL A 205 -9.94 -14.07 5.06
N ASP A 206 -10.04 -13.06 4.21
CA ASP A 206 -9.15 -12.87 3.07
C ASP A 206 -7.80 -12.25 3.46
N LYS A 207 -6.91 -12.06 2.48
CA LYS A 207 -5.60 -11.40 2.66
C LYS A 207 -5.65 -9.99 3.27
N ASN A 208 -6.81 -9.33 3.21
CA ASN A 208 -7.03 -7.99 3.76
C ASN A 208 -7.73 -8.06 5.13
N GLY A 209 -8.00 -9.26 5.66
CA GLY A 209 -8.74 -9.47 6.91
C GLY A 209 -10.27 -9.30 6.77
N MET A 210 -10.80 -9.23 5.55
CA MET A 210 -12.24 -9.14 5.31
C MET A 210 -12.90 -10.51 5.55
N THR A 211 -14.06 -10.52 6.19
CA THR A 211 -14.77 -11.76 6.49
C THR A 211 -15.18 -12.48 5.20
N VAL A 212 -14.95 -13.78 5.16
CA VAL A 212 -15.33 -14.64 4.04
C VAL A 212 -16.67 -15.33 4.34
N TYR A 213 -17.56 -15.25 3.36
CA TYR A 213 -18.92 -15.75 3.40
C TYR A 213 -19.16 -16.85 2.38
N ARG A 214 -20.19 -17.66 2.64
CA ARG A 214 -20.76 -18.61 1.68
C ARG A 214 -22.25 -18.38 1.51
N PHE A 215 -22.73 -18.66 0.31
CA PHE A 215 -24.14 -18.55 -0.05
C PHE A 215 -24.82 -19.92 0.10
N LEU A 216 -25.87 -20.02 0.92
CA LEU A 216 -26.57 -21.28 1.15
C LEU A 216 -27.26 -21.85 -0.09
N LYS A 217 -27.50 -21.02 -1.12
CA LYS A 217 -28.09 -21.50 -2.37
C LYS A 217 -27.06 -22.09 -3.33
N ASP A 218 -25.76 -21.99 -3.06
CA ASP A 218 -24.72 -22.59 -3.90
C ASP A 218 -24.72 -24.11 -3.80
N LYS A 219 -23.87 -24.76 -4.59
CA LYS A 219 -23.64 -26.20 -4.52
C LYS A 219 -22.15 -26.48 -4.38
N ALA A 220 -21.79 -27.44 -3.54
CA ALA A 220 -20.39 -27.82 -3.32
C ALA A 220 -19.93 -29.06 -4.10
N TRP A 221 -20.76 -30.12 -4.15
CA TRP A 221 -20.40 -31.42 -4.74
C TRP A 221 -21.61 -32.00 -5.49
N PRO A 222 -21.46 -32.78 -6.60
CA PRO A 222 -20.22 -33.22 -7.28
C PRO A 222 -19.50 -32.15 -8.10
N LYS A 223 -20.11 -30.97 -8.22
CA LYS A 223 -19.53 -29.82 -8.92
C LYS A 223 -19.87 -28.56 -8.14
N SER A 224 -18.87 -27.74 -7.86
CA SER A 224 -19.09 -26.42 -7.28
C SER A 224 -19.88 -25.55 -8.25
N VAL A 225 -20.97 -24.95 -7.79
CA VAL A 225 -21.81 -24.03 -8.57
C VAL A 225 -22.09 -22.80 -7.73
N SER A 226 -21.67 -21.64 -8.25
CA SER A 226 -22.12 -20.34 -7.76
C SER A 226 -23.44 -19.99 -8.43
N ASN A 227 -24.48 -19.78 -7.63
CA ASN A 227 -25.75 -19.18 -8.05
C ASN A 227 -25.74 -17.65 -7.90
N CYS A 228 -24.62 -17.06 -7.46
CA CYS A 228 -24.42 -15.62 -7.39
C CYS A 228 -23.72 -15.14 -8.67
N THR A 229 -24.47 -14.46 -9.55
CA THR A 229 -23.97 -13.93 -10.83
C THR A 229 -24.45 -12.50 -11.06
N GLY A 230 -23.82 -11.77 -11.98
CA GLY A 230 -24.20 -10.38 -12.31
C GLY A 230 -24.18 -9.46 -11.10
N ALA A 231 -25.26 -8.69 -10.90
CA ALA A 231 -25.41 -7.75 -9.78
C ALA A 231 -25.24 -8.39 -8.39
N CYS A 232 -25.48 -9.71 -8.25
CA CYS A 232 -25.17 -10.41 -7.00
C CYS A 232 -23.68 -10.28 -6.65
N LEU A 233 -22.79 -10.37 -7.63
CA LEU A 233 -21.34 -10.29 -7.46
C LEU A 233 -20.83 -8.88 -7.20
N GLU A 234 -21.59 -7.84 -7.54
CA GLU A 234 -21.29 -6.47 -7.13
C GLU A 234 -21.48 -6.32 -5.62
N LYS A 235 -22.52 -6.97 -5.08
CA LYS A 235 -22.79 -6.97 -3.64
C LYS A 235 -21.93 -7.97 -2.87
N TRP A 236 -21.66 -9.12 -3.48
CA TRP A 236 -20.91 -10.26 -2.94
C TRP A 236 -19.74 -10.62 -3.86
N PRO A 237 -18.65 -9.84 -3.84
CA PRO A 237 -17.50 -10.12 -4.68
C PRO A 237 -16.94 -11.52 -4.39
N ALA A 238 -16.78 -12.33 -5.44
CA ALA A 238 -16.20 -13.66 -5.30
C ALA A 238 -14.72 -13.59 -4.92
N VAL A 239 -14.30 -14.47 -4.01
CA VAL A 239 -12.88 -14.61 -3.68
C VAL A 239 -12.19 -15.36 -4.82
N GLY A 240 -11.15 -14.75 -5.39
CA GLY A 240 -10.34 -15.37 -6.44
C GLY A 240 -9.46 -16.51 -5.91
N PRO A 241 -8.81 -17.30 -6.79
CA PRO A 241 -7.99 -18.43 -6.38
C PRO A 241 -6.87 -18.04 -5.42
N VAL A 242 -6.71 -18.83 -4.37
CA VAL A 242 -5.63 -18.68 -3.39
C VAL A 242 -4.79 -19.96 -3.39
N ALA A 243 -3.47 -19.81 -3.41
CA ALA A 243 -2.56 -20.94 -3.42
C ALA A 243 -2.60 -21.65 -2.06
N THR A 244 -2.54 -22.99 -2.04
CA THR A 244 -2.64 -23.77 -0.80
C THR A 244 -1.55 -23.45 0.23
N ASN A 245 -0.36 -23.05 -0.21
CA ASN A 245 0.74 -22.60 0.65
C ASN A 245 0.56 -21.16 1.15
N ASP A 246 -0.38 -20.41 0.57
CA ASP A 246 -0.81 -19.08 0.97
C ASP A 246 -2.16 -19.17 1.71
N THR A 247 -2.36 -20.24 2.48
CA THR A 247 -3.52 -20.40 3.39
C THR A 247 -3.07 -20.82 4.78
N GLU A 248 -3.64 -20.19 5.79
CA GLU A 248 -3.29 -20.42 7.20
C GLU A 248 -4.54 -20.77 8.02
N GLY A 249 -4.49 -21.83 8.83
CA GLY A 249 -5.61 -22.28 9.67
C GLY A 249 -6.82 -22.89 8.94
N VAL A 250 -6.99 -22.66 7.64
CA VAL A 250 -8.08 -23.23 6.82
C VAL A 250 -7.82 -24.71 6.53
N VAL A 251 -8.85 -25.55 6.63
CA VAL A 251 -8.74 -26.98 6.31
C VAL A 251 -8.50 -27.16 4.82
N LYS A 252 -7.35 -27.76 4.46
CA LYS A 252 -6.91 -27.92 3.06
C LYS A 252 -7.77 -28.89 2.24
N LYS A 253 -8.46 -29.84 2.89
CA LYS A 253 -9.34 -30.79 2.21
C LYS A 253 -10.54 -30.05 1.60
N GLY A 254 -10.70 -30.15 0.28
CA GLY A 254 -11.75 -29.44 -0.46
C GLY A 254 -11.47 -27.95 -0.65
N LEU A 255 -10.26 -27.47 -0.35
CA LEU A 255 -9.77 -26.17 -0.78
C LEU A 255 -9.35 -26.28 -2.26
N MET A 256 -10.13 -25.67 -3.15
CA MET A 256 -9.88 -25.70 -4.59
C MET A 256 -10.44 -24.45 -5.26
N SER A 257 -10.21 -24.30 -6.56
CA SER A 257 -10.91 -23.29 -7.37
C SER A 257 -11.66 -23.95 -8.51
N PHE A 258 -12.71 -23.28 -8.97
CA PHE A 258 -13.47 -23.68 -10.15
C PHE A 258 -13.70 -22.47 -11.06
N THR A 259 -13.93 -22.74 -12.35
CA THR A 259 -14.30 -21.71 -13.32
C THR A 259 -15.81 -21.54 -13.32
N ARG A 260 -16.27 -20.32 -13.03
CA ARG A 260 -17.69 -19.95 -13.10
C ARG A 260 -18.17 -19.84 -14.57
N PRO A 261 -19.49 -19.75 -14.80
CA PRO A 261 -20.05 -19.59 -16.15
C PRO A 261 -19.55 -18.35 -16.91
N ASP A 262 -19.12 -17.30 -16.19
CA ASP A 262 -18.54 -16.08 -16.76
C ASP A 262 -17.04 -16.18 -17.09
N GLY A 263 -16.44 -17.36 -16.91
CA GLY A 263 -15.01 -17.61 -17.17
C GLY A 263 -14.07 -17.20 -16.04
N VAL A 264 -14.56 -16.57 -14.98
CA VAL A 264 -13.75 -16.15 -13.84
C VAL A 264 -13.56 -17.31 -12.87
N LYS A 265 -12.32 -17.50 -12.38
CA LYS A 265 -12.05 -18.50 -11.35
C LYS A 265 -12.47 -17.99 -9.98
N GLN A 266 -13.11 -18.86 -9.21
CA GLN A 266 -13.52 -18.60 -7.83
C GLN A 266 -12.95 -19.67 -6.91
N GLN A 267 -12.53 -19.25 -5.72
CA GLN A 267 -12.06 -20.12 -4.65
C GLN A 267 -13.23 -20.81 -3.93
N THR A 268 -12.96 -22.00 -3.39
CA THR A 268 -13.86 -22.72 -2.51
C THR A 268 -13.19 -23.08 -1.20
N VAL A 269 -13.96 -23.19 -0.12
CA VAL A 269 -13.55 -23.86 1.12
C VAL A 269 -14.46 -25.06 1.32
N ASN A 270 -13.89 -26.26 1.46
CA ASN A 270 -14.63 -27.52 1.50
C ASN A 270 -15.63 -27.65 0.32
N CYS A 271 -15.16 -27.32 -0.88
CA CYS A 271 -15.88 -27.29 -2.16
C CYS A 271 -17.02 -26.26 -2.28
N TRP A 272 -17.34 -25.49 -1.22
CA TRP A 272 -18.33 -24.41 -1.27
C TRP A 272 -17.73 -23.11 -1.84
N PRO A 273 -18.36 -22.46 -2.83
CA PRO A 273 -17.91 -21.15 -3.32
C PRO A 273 -17.91 -20.11 -2.19
N ILE A 274 -16.87 -19.27 -2.18
CA ILE A 274 -16.69 -18.25 -1.15
C ILE A 274 -16.60 -16.82 -1.70
N TYR A 275 -17.03 -15.86 -0.89
CA TYR A 275 -17.24 -14.46 -1.26
C TYR A 275 -16.81 -13.53 -0.13
N THR A 276 -16.51 -12.28 -0.46
CA THR A 276 -16.50 -11.15 0.49
C THR A 276 -17.81 -10.39 0.38
N PHE A 277 -18.05 -9.45 1.28
CA PHE A 277 -19.25 -8.61 1.27
C PHE A 277 -18.89 -7.15 1.05
N SER A 278 -19.49 -6.52 0.04
CA SER A 278 -19.28 -5.09 -0.26
C SER A 278 -19.72 -4.14 0.88
N GLY A 279 -20.54 -4.61 1.82
CA GLY A 279 -20.95 -3.86 2.99
C GLY A 279 -19.93 -3.87 4.13
N ASP A 280 -18.94 -4.77 4.10
CA ASP A 280 -17.82 -4.74 5.02
C ASP A 280 -16.80 -3.71 4.53
N LYS A 281 -16.41 -2.79 5.41
CA LYS A 281 -15.54 -1.65 5.10
C LYS A 281 -14.20 -1.72 5.80
N ALA A 282 -14.11 -2.48 6.88
CA ALA A 282 -12.88 -2.68 7.64
C ALA A 282 -12.65 -4.16 7.96
N PRO A 283 -11.39 -4.57 8.18
CA PRO A 283 -11.08 -5.88 8.75
C PRO A 283 -11.79 -6.05 10.09
N GLY A 284 -12.38 -7.23 10.33
CA GLY A 284 -13.19 -7.48 11.52
C GLY A 284 -14.69 -7.33 11.31
N ASP A 285 -15.12 -6.58 10.29
CA ASP A 285 -16.54 -6.45 9.96
C ASP A 285 -17.18 -7.80 9.65
N ILE A 286 -18.40 -8.00 10.15
CA ILE A 286 -19.21 -9.19 9.90
C ILE A 286 -20.59 -8.85 9.33
N ASN A 287 -20.75 -7.71 8.65
CA ASN A 287 -22.05 -7.15 8.26
C ASN A 287 -22.79 -8.01 7.21
N GLY A 288 -22.08 -8.93 6.54
CA GLY A 288 -22.70 -9.92 5.65
C GLY A 288 -23.41 -11.07 6.38
N GLN A 289 -23.20 -11.22 7.70
CA GLN A 289 -23.73 -12.34 8.46
C GLN A 289 -25.26 -12.31 8.49
N GLY A 290 -25.89 -13.39 8.01
CA GLY A 290 -27.35 -13.57 8.01
C GLY A 290 -28.09 -12.73 6.97
N VAL A 291 -27.41 -11.99 6.08
CA VAL A 291 -28.07 -11.17 5.06
C VAL A 291 -29.00 -12.04 4.21
N GLY A 292 -30.27 -11.63 4.13
CA GLY A 292 -31.31 -12.35 3.39
C GLY A 292 -31.51 -13.81 3.85
N GLY A 293 -31.12 -14.16 5.08
CA GLY A 293 -31.22 -15.52 5.64
C GLY A 293 -30.41 -16.58 4.88
N THR A 294 -29.47 -16.17 4.01
CA THR A 294 -28.81 -17.08 3.07
C THR A 294 -27.32 -16.88 2.96
N TRP A 295 -26.75 -15.87 3.61
CA TRP A 295 -25.33 -15.57 3.61
C TRP A 295 -24.76 -15.71 5.01
N TYR A 296 -23.69 -16.49 5.16
CA TYR A 296 -23.11 -16.80 6.46
C TYR A 296 -21.59 -16.86 6.38
N ALA A 297 -20.93 -16.37 7.42
CA ALA A 297 -19.49 -16.47 7.58
C ALA A 297 -19.04 -17.94 7.55
N VAL A 298 -17.85 -18.17 7.02
CA VAL A 298 -17.33 -19.52 6.77
C VAL A 298 -16.40 -19.93 7.91
N SER A 299 -16.62 -21.11 8.50
CA SER A 299 -15.68 -21.70 9.47
C SER A 299 -14.46 -22.31 8.76
N PRO A 300 -13.37 -22.67 9.49
CA PRO A 300 -12.17 -23.26 8.89
C PRO A 300 -12.41 -24.55 8.10
N ASP A 301 -13.44 -25.32 8.44
CA ASP A 301 -13.87 -26.54 7.76
C ASP A 301 -14.96 -26.30 6.67
N GLY A 302 -15.24 -25.03 6.36
CA GLY A 302 -16.13 -24.61 5.28
C GLY A 302 -17.62 -24.59 5.63
N LYS A 303 -18.02 -24.82 6.89
CA LYS A 303 -19.42 -24.78 7.33
C LYS A 303 -19.91 -23.32 7.47
N PRO A 304 -21.23 -23.07 7.36
CA PRO A 304 -21.78 -21.75 7.64
C PRO A 304 -21.89 -21.58 9.15
N VAL A 305 -21.25 -20.57 9.71
CA VAL A 305 -21.34 -20.32 11.15
C VAL A 305 -22.70 -19.74 11.49
N GLY A 306 -23.42 -20.39 12.42
CA GLY A 306 -24.70 -19.92 12.94
C GLY A 306 -25.88 -20.01 11.99
N ALA A 307 -25.77 -20.72 10.86
CA ALA A 307 -26.93 -20.95 9.99
C ALA A 307 -27.93 -21.92 10.64
N PRO A 308 -29.25 -21.71 10.47
CA PRO A 308 -30.27 -22.67 10.87
C PRO A 308 -30.00 -24.03 10.24
N LYS A 309 -30.24 -25.11 10.98
CA LYS A 309 -30.23 -26.45 10.40
C LYS A 309 -31.35 -26.54 9.36
N GLN A 310 -30.97 -26.85 8.13
CA GLN A 310 -31.90 -27.19 7.05
C GLN A 310 -32.32 -28.65 7.16
#